data_AF-A0A949MC18-F1
#
_entry.id   AF-A0A949MC18-F1
#
_cell.length_a   1.000
_cell.length_b   1.000
_cell.length_c   1.000
_cell.angle_alpha   90.00
_cell.angle_beta   90.00
_cell.angle_gamma   90.00
#
_symmetry.space_group_name_H-M   'P 1'
#
loop_
_entity.id
_entity.type
_entity.pdbx_description
1 polymer ?
#
loop_
_entity_poly.entity_id
_entity_poly.type
_entity_poly.pdbx_seq_one_letter_code
_entity_poly.pdbx_strand_id
1 'polypeptide(L)'
;FADTVATHQQNGRGWLGMKFQTAPHETPSAIIIHVRMLDPDIARQQEAMGIVGVNLVHGAFYGHGEPEQLIASLLDNLNRQRIEVDMVKFAGPRFEGVDNRLMSLQLVQQHLSDAAMFTAEGEVVIPSEVLYKKPVLVERGSFRPITATTLDILERALEQFLREPQVNGEEPVILMEMTLHSVLEDATQGHKDFLDRVDLLRALGRTVVISDFGRYYRLVEYLSRYTQKMQGIAMGVPSLRGIFDEKFYADLPGGLLEGLGRLFKGATKLYVYPFRDPAAGPSGGIVTADSLEVAPHLRHLYAHLLQNNHIAAIENYRPEYLSLFPPLILSKIQSGDESWERDVPPRIVELVKRERMFGWREKPAAVSA
;
A
#
# COMPACT_ATOMS: atom_id res chain seq x y z
N PHE A 1 -1.45 29.35 5.91
CA PHE A 1 -2.91 29.43 5.98
C PHE A 1 -3.45 28.10 6.46
N ALA A 2 -4.38 28.11 7.41
CA ALA A 2 -5.18 26.95 7.75
C ALA A 2 -6.51 27.13 7.01
N ASP A 3 -6.81 26.25 6.05
CA ASP A 3 -7.95 26.43 5.15
C ASP A 3 -9.23 25.80 5.73
N THR A 4 -9.12 24.62 6.34
CA THR A 4 -10.23 23.94 7.01
C THR A 4 -9.68 23.07 8.13
N VAL A 5 -9.86 23.50 9.37
CA VAL A 5 -9.51 22.73 10.57
C VAL A 5 -10.77 22.50 11.38
N ALA A 6 -11.15 21.23 11.53
CA ALA A 6 -12.30 20.81 12.32
C ALA A 6 -11.81 19.97 13.50
N THR A 7 -11.91 20.51 14.71
CA THR A 7 -11.67 19.75 15.94
C THR A 7 -12.93 18.97 16.30
N HIS A 8 -12.76 17.71 16.70
CA HIS A 8 -13.86 16.83 17.09
C HIS A 8 -13.38 15.82 18.11
N GLN A 9 -14.19 15.56 19.14
CA GLN A 9 -13.83 14.69 20.29
C GLN A 9 -13.37 13.28 19.91
N GLN A 10 -13.75 12.78 18.72
CA GLN A 10 -13.40 11.42 18.28
C GLN A 10 -12.80 11.33 16.87
N ASN A 11 -12.59 12.45 16.17
CA ASN A 11 -12.11 12.45 14.77
C ASN A 11 -11.66 13.85 14.31
N GLY A 12 -10.84 14.54 15.11
CA GLY A 12 -10.30 15.84 14.70
C GLY A 12 -9.42 15.68 13.44
N ARG A 13 -9.65 16.52 12.43
CA ARG A 13 -8.85 16.55 11.19
C ARG A 13 -8.64 17.98 10.73
N GLY A 14 -7.55 18.23 10.02
CA GLY A 14 -7.28 19.57 9.53
C GLY A 14 -6.31 19.63 8.38
N TRP A 15 -6.56 20.59 7.50
CA TRP A 15 -5.62 21.01 6.47
C TRP A 15 -4.83 22.22 6.96
N LEU A 16 -3.50 22.12 6.89
CA LEU A 16 -2.59 23.23 7.07
C LEU A 16 -1.78 23.43 5.82
N GLY A 17 -1.52 24.68 5.48
CA GLY A 17 -0.64 25.00 4.36
C GLY A 17 0.19 26.23 4.65
N MET A 18 1.32 26.35 3.97
CA MET A 18 2.15 27.54 3.99
C MET A 18 2.56 27.87 2.58
N LYS A 19 2.20 29.09 2.13
CA LYS A 19 2.76 29.71 0.93
C LYS A 19 3.84 30.68 1.36
N PHE A 20 5.01 30.59 0.74
CA PHE A 20 6.17 31.39 1.11
C PHE A 20 7.04 31.72 -0.09
N GLN A 21 7.85 32.76 0.06
CA GLN A 21 8.88 33.20 -0.87
C GLN A 21 10.19 33.29 -0.11
N THR A 22 11.28 32.84 -0.71
CA THR A 22 12.63 32.92 -0.12
C THR A 22 13.42 34.10 -0.67
N ALA A 23 13.00 34.66 -1.82
CA ALA A 23 13.44 35.94 -2.34
C ALA A 23 12.25 36.87 -2.66
N PRO A 24 12.41 38.20 -2.52
CA PRO A 24 11.37 39.16 -2.92
C PRO A 24 10.93 38.94 -4.37
N HIS A 25 9.60 38.98 -4.60
CA HIS A 25 8.97 38.83 -5.92
C HIS A 25 9.15 37.48 -6.62
N GLU A 26 9.68 36.45 -5.95
CA GLU A 26 9.72 35.08 -6.49
C GLU A 26 8.30 34.50 -6.60
N THR A 27 8.06 33.57 -7.54
CA THR A 27 6.80 32.80 -7.53
C THR A 27 6.72 32.01 -6.22
N PRO A 28 5.62 32.07 -5.46
CA PRO A 28 5.56 31.42 -4.15
C PRO A 28 5.61 29.90 -4.28
N SER A 29 6.32 29.27 -3.35
CA SER A 29 6.23 27.83 -3.11
C SER A 29 5.23 27.54 -2.00
N ALA A 30 4.68 26.33 -1.98
CA ALA A 30 3.69 25.89 -1.03
C ALA A 30 4.02 24.53 -0.43
N ILE A 31 3.77 24.40 0.86
CA ILE A 31 3.72 23.11 1.57
C ILE A 31 2.29 22.97 2.09
N ILE A 32 1.65 21.84 1.82
CA ILE A 32 0.30 21.52 2.28
C ILE A 32 0.40 20.20 3.02
N ILE A 33 -0.20 20.13 4.20
CA ILE A 33 -0.31 18.91 4.99
C ILE A 33 -1.76 18.69 5.41
N HIS A 34 -2.13 17.42 5.55
CA HIS A 34 -3.30 17.03 6.30
C HIS A 34 -2.86 16.33 7.58
N VAL A 35 -3.60 16.58 8.65
CA VAL A 35 -3.34 16.00 9.95
C VAL A 35 -4.59 15.39 10.57
N ARG A 36 -4.38 14.32 11.33
CA ARG A 36 -5.39 13.72 12.21
C ARG A 36 -4.99 13.98 13.66
N MET A 37 -5.92 14.55 14.42
CA MET A 37 -5.77 14.82 15.84
C MET A 37 -6.31 13.64 16.63
N LEU A 38 -5.46 13.09 17.50
CA LEU A 38 -5.70 11.83 18.21
C LEU A 38 -5.92 12.06 19.72
N ASP A 39 -5.62 13.26 20.21
CA ASP A 39 -5.99 13.69 21.56
C ASP A 39 -7.52 13.64 21.76
N PRO A 40 -8.01 13.17 22.93
CA PRO A 40 -9.44 13.07 23.20
C PRO A 40 -10.11 14.42 23.53
N ASP A 41 -9.31 15.40 23.98
CA ASP A 41 -9.78 16.72 24.39
C ASP A 41 -9.44 17.81 23.36
N ILE A 42 -10.39 18.70 23.10
CA ILE A 42 -10.27 19.73 22.07
C ILE A 42 -9.14 20.72 22.36
N ALA A 43 -8.90 21.09 23.62
CA ALA A 43 -7.83 22.04 23.95
C ALA A 43 -6.45 21.43 23.66
N ARG A 44 -6.26 20.14 23.96
CA ARG A 44 -5.02 19.41 23.61
C ARG A 44 -4.86 19.24 22.11
N GLN A 45 -5.96 19.02 21.38
CA GLN A 45 -5.94 18.99 19.91
C GLN A 45 -5.46 20.34 19.32
N GLN A 46 -5.97 21.46 19.85
CA GLN A 46 -5.57 22.81 19.43
C GLN A 46 -4.10 23.12 19.75
N GLU A 47 -3.63 22.71 20.94
CA GLU A 47 -2.22 22.83 21.33
C GLU A 47 -1.31 22.06 20.36
N ALA A 48 -1.59 20.78 20.10
CA ALA A 48 -0.82 19.96 19.17
C ALA A 48 -0.82 20.55 17.75
N MET A 49 -1.97 21.03 17.29
CA MET A 49 -2.11 21.73 16.01
C MET A 49 -1.24 23.00 15.96
N GLY A 50 -1.19 23.77 17.05
CA GLY A 50 -0.34 24.95 17.15
C GLY A 50 1.14 24.61 17.02
N ILE A 51 1.59 23.55 17.69
CA ILE A 51 2.98 23.06 17.59
C ILE A 51 3.31 22.63 16.16
N VAL A 52 2.46 21.82 15.50
CA VAL A 52 2.65 21.45 14.08
C VAL A 52 2.68 22.67 13.17
N GLY A 53 1.84 23.67 13.42
CA GLY A 53 1.84 24.93 12.68
C GLY A 53 3.18 25.68 12.79
N VAL A 54 3.77 25.75 13.99
CA VAL A 54 5.10 26.35 14.20
C VAL A 54 6.18 25.52 13.50
N ASN A 55 6.15 24.20 13.62
CA ASN A 55 7.10 23.31 12.96
C ASN A 55 7.03 23.45 11.42
N LEU A 56 5.82 23.54 10.85
CA LEU A 56 5.61 23.79 9.41
C LEU A 56 6.21 25.12 8.96
N VAL A 57 6.03 26.19 9.76
CA VAL A 57 6.60 27.51 9.46
C VAL A 57 8.13 27.47 9.50
N HIS A 58 8.69 26.84 10.54
CA HIS A 58 10.12 26.66 10.66
C HIS A 58 10.68 25.84 9.48
N GLY A 59 10.06 24.71 9.16
CA GLY A 59 10.41 23.87 8.03
C GLY A 59 10.40 24.61 6.69
N ALA A 60 9.36 25.42 6.44
CA ALA A 60 9.28 26.21 5.21
C ALA A 60 10.42 27.23 5.06
N PHE A 61 10.79 27.95 6.13
CA PHE A 61 11.84 28.98 6.03
C PHE A 61 13.25 28.42 6.13
N TYR A 62 13.48 27.40 6.94
CA TYR A 62 14.83 26.93 7.30
C TYR A 62 15.14 25.51 6.80
N GLY A 63 14.13 24.68 6.54
CA GLY A 63 14.28 23.27 6.14
C GLY A 63 13.88 22.95 4.70
N HIS A 64 13.41 23.92 3.90
CA HIS A 64 12.86 23.66 2.57
C HIS A 64 13.87 23.06 1.56
N GLY A 65 15.17 23.21 1.80
CA GLY A 65 16.23 22.59 1.00
C GLY A 65 16.36 21.08 1.22
N GLU A 66 15.82 20.56 2.33
CA GLU A 66 15.93 19.14 2.71
C GLU A 66 14.54 18.59 3.10
N PRO A 67 13.66 18.33 2.11
CA PRO A 67 12.26 17.96 2.35
C PRO A 67 12.06 16.74 3.27
N GLU A 68 12.95 15.75 3.21
CA GLU A 68 12.88 14.57 4.07
C GLU A 68 13.09 14.93 5.55
N GLN A 69 14.02 15.83 5.86
CA GLN A 69 14.25 16.31 7.23
C GLN A 69 13.16 17.27 7.68
N LEU A 70 12.62 18.07 6.75
CA LEU A 70 11.46 18.91 7.03
C LEU A 70 10.28 18.04 7.50
N ILE A 71 10.00 16.94 6.81
CA ILE A 71 8.95 15.99 7.22
C ILE A 71 9.21 15.48 8.64
N ALA A 72 10.43 15.04 8.95
CA ALA A 72 10.79 14.56 10.30
C ALA A 72 10.47 15.61 11.38
N SER A 73 10.77 16.87 11.08
CA SER A 73 10.59 17.99 12.03
C SER A 73 9.13 18.35 12.30
N LEU A 74 8.16 17.90 11.49
CA LEU A 74 6.75 18.23 11.68
C LEU A 74 6.22 17.77 13.04
N LEU A 75 6.77 16.68 13.59
CA LEU A 75 6.42 16.15 14.90
C LEU A 75 7.39 16.54 16.02
N ASP A 76 8.27 17.53 15.81
CA ASP A 76 9.14 18.02 16.88
C ASP A 76 8.31 18.46 18.10
N ASN A 77 8.69 17.96 19.28
CA ASN A 77 7.95 18.12 20.55
C ASN A 77 6.53 17.53 20.57
N LEU A 78 6.22 16.63 19.64
CA LEU A 78 4.97 15.86 19.59
C LEU A 78 5.26 14.37 19.54
N ASN A 79 4.20 13.58 19.71
CA ASN A 79 4.28 12.14 19.52
C ASN A 79 3.05 11.64 18.75
N ARG A 80 3.16 10.42 18.22
CA ARG A 80 2.15 9.76 17.39
C ARG A 80 0.85 9.41 18.09
N GLN A 81 0.76 9.58 19.42
CA GLN A 81 -0.51 9.43 20.14
C GLN A 81 -1.33 10.72 20.15
N ARG A 82 -0.71 11.88 19.86
CA ARG A 82 -1.38 13.19 19.84
C ARG A 82 -1.81 13.61 18.44
N ILE A 83 -0.91 13.44 17.46
CA ILE A 83 -1.18 13.87 16.09
C ILE A 83 -0.51 12.94 15.07
N GLU A 84 -1.15 12.85 13.92
CA GLU A 84 -0.71 12.12 12.74
C GLU A 84 -0.67 13.06 11.54
N VAL A 85 0.40 13.04 10.76
CA VAL A 85 0.49 13.74 9.47
C VAL A 85 0.32 12.68 8.37
N ASP A 86 -0.88 12.53 7.84
CA ASP A 86 -1.24 11.46 6.89
C ASP A 86 -1.18 11.90 5.42
N MET A 87 -0.87 13.17 5.16
CA MET A 87 -0.60 13.66 3.81
C MET A 87 0.34 14.87 3.82
N VAL A 88 1.22 14.93 2.82
CA VAL A 88 2.07 16.10 2.53
C VAL A 88 2.15 16.33 1.02
N LYS A 89 2.09 17.60 0.60
CA LYS A 89 2.30 18.05 -0.77
C LYS A 89 3.16 19.31 -0.82
N PHE A 90 4.23 19.21 -1.58
CA PHE A 90 5.14 20.29 -1.93
C PHE A 90 4.82 20.78 -3.35
N ALA A 91 4.81 22.09 -3.55
CA ALA A 91 4.51 22.71 -4.83
C ALA A 91 5.26 24.04 -5.03
N GLY A 92 5.50 24.41 -6.29
CA GLY A 92 6.17 25.66 -6.64
C GLY A 92 7.69 25.52 -6.83
N PRO A 93 8.37 26.62 -7.18
CA PRO A 93 9.74 26.58 -7.72
C PRO A 93 10.78 25.99 -6.78
N ARG A 94 10.60 26.08 -5.46
CA ARG A 94 11.55 25.49 -4.49
C ARG A 94 11.50 23.96 -4.42
N PHE A 95 10.50 23.35 -5.05
CA PHE A 95 10.25 21.92 -5.00
C PHE A 95 10.18 21.27 -6.39
N GLU A 96 10.77 21.90 -7.42
CA GLU A 96 10.74 21.42 -8.82
C GLU A 96 11.32 20.00 -9.01
N GLY A 97 12.19 19.55 -8.09
CA GLY A 97 12.74 18.18 -8.08
C GLY A 97 12.11 17.24 -7.04
N VAL A 98 11.07 17.65 -6.32
CA VAL A 98 10.46 16.85 -5.25
C VAL A 98 9.33 16.00 -5.80
N ASP A 99 9.48 14.67 -5.70
CA ASP A 99 8.40 13.74 -5.96
C ASP A 99 7.53 13.58 -4.69
N ASN A 100 6.28 14.07 -4.75
CA ASN A 100 5.35 14.00 -3.62
C ASN A 100 5.00 12.56 -3.20
N ARG A 101 5.20 11.58 -4.08
CA ARG A 101 5.00 10.16 -3.77
C ARG A 101 6.12 9.64 -2.87
N LEU A 102 7.35 10.09 -3.14
CA LEU A 102 8.48 9.84 -2.26
C LEU A 102 8.30 10.54 -0.91
N MET A 103 7.78 11.78 -0.89
CA MET A 103 7.50 12.48 0.37
C MET A 103 6.43 11.79 1.22
N SER A 104 5.46 11.17 0.57
CA SER A 104 4.44 10.37 1.24
C SER A 104 4.99 9.02 1.72
N LEU A 105 5.95 8.42 1.01
CA LEU A 105 6.73 7.30 1.54
C LEU A 105 7.50 7.73 2.81
N GLN A 106 8.09 8.93 2.82
CA GLN A 106 8.79 9.45 4.00
C GLN A 106 7.87 9.61 5.21
N LEU A 107 6.60 9.99 5.03
CA LEU A 107 5.63 10.00 6.13
C LEU A 107 5.51 8.63 6.81
N VAL A 108 5.50 7.54 6.03
CA VAL A 108 5.41 6.18 6.57
C VAL A 108 6.75 5.72 7.15
N GLN A 109 7.85 5.94 6.42
CA GLN A 109 9.20 5.54 6.83
C GLN A 109 9.65 6.19 8.15
N GLN A 110 9.30 7.46 8.34
CA GLN A 110 9.67 8.22 9.53
C GLN A 110 8.62 8.09 10.65
N HIS A 111 7.63 7.20 10.48
CA HIS A 111 6.55 6.94 11.42
C HIS A 111 5.66 8.17 11.70
N LEU A 112 5.53 9.10 10.75
CA LEU A 112 4.58 10.22 10.80
C LEU A 112 3.16 9.85 10.35
N SER A 113 2.99 8.70 9.67
CA SER A 113 1.71 8.06 9.37
C SER A 113 1.83 6.54 9.32
N ASP A 114 0.72 5.84 9.54
CA ASP A 114 0.69 4.38 9.37
C ASP A 114 0.65 3.97 7.89
N ALA A 115 0.10 4.83 7.02
CA ALA A 115 -0.05 4.58 5.60
C ALA A 115 -0.31 5.86 4.81
N ALA A 116 0.16 5.89 3.56
CA ALA A 116 -0.07 6.96 2.59
C ALA A 116 -0.69 6.41 1.29
N MET A 117 -1.44 7.25 0.56
CA MET A 117 -2.22 6.84 -0.61
C MET A 117 -2.00 7.77 -1.82
N PHE A 118 -2.01 7.17 -3.01
CA PHE A 118 -1.91 7.87 -4.29
C PHE A 118 -2.93 7.34 -5.28
N THR A 119 -3.54 8.23 -6.06
CA THR A 119 -4.45 7.83 -7.14
C THR A 119 -3.68 7.25 -8.33
N ALA A 120 -4.41 6.69 -9.30
CA ALA A 120 -3.87 6.24 -10.57
C ALA A 120 -3.13 7.35 -11.34
N GLU A 121 -3.57 8.60 -11.16
CA GLU A 121 -2.97 9.81 -11.71
C GLU A 121 -1.71 10.23 -10.94
N GLY A 122 -1.35 9.56 -9.85
CA GLY A 122 -0.18 9.86 -9.03
C GLY A 122 -0.38 11.01 -8.05
N GLU A 123 -1.62 11.48 -7.88
CA GLU A 123 -1.94 12.52 -6.90
C GLU A 123 -1.94 11.91 -5.49
N VAL A 124 -1.23 12.56 -4.57
CA VAL A 124 -1.30 12.24 -3.14
C VAL A 124 -2.66 12.68 -2.61
N VAL A 125 -3.35 11.77 -1.93
CA VAL A 125 -4.72 11.98 -1.44
C VAL A 125 -4.87 11.53 0.00
N ILE A 126 -5.83 12.12 0.71
CA ILE A 126 -6.21 11.60 2.02
C ILE A 126 -7.15 10.40 1.85
N PRO A 127 -7.05 9.35 2.69
CA PRO A 127 -7.82 8.12 2.49
C PRO A 127 -9.34 8.32 2.50
N SER A 128 -9.84 9.29 3.26
CA SER A 128 -11.29 9.57 3.30
C SER A 128 -11.86 10.09 1.98
N GLU A 129 -11.07 10.74 1.13
CA GLU A 129 -11.56 11.22 -0.18
C GLU A 129 -11.82 10.05 -1.13
N VAL A 130 -11.04 8.97 -0.99
CA VAL A 130 -11.12 7.81 -1.88
C VAL A 130 -12.07 6.75 -1.33
N LEU A 131 -12.01 6.46 -0.03
CA LEU A 131 -12.65 5.28 0.57
C LEU A 131 -14.04 5.53 1.14
N TYR A 132 -14.45 6.78 1.34
CA TYR A 132 -15.67 7.09 2.09
C TYR A 132 -16.91 6.42 1.48
N LYS A 133 -17.56 5.56 2.28
CA LYS A 133 -18.77 4.81 1.92
C LYS A 133 -18.64 3.93 0.67
N LYS A 134 -17.43 3.53 0.28
CA LYS A 134 -17.21 2.62 -0.84
C LYS A 134 -16.78 1.24 -0.36
N PRO A 135 -17.21 0.14 -1.03
CA PRO A 135 -16.57 -1.16 -0.92
C PRO A 135 -15.11 -1.07 -1.38
N VAL A 136 -14.24 -1.89 -0.81
CA VAL A 136 -12.80 -1.84 -1.09
C VAL A 136 -12.29 -3.24 -1.37
N LEU A 137 -11.54 -3.40 -2.46
CA LEU A 137 -10.78 -4.61 -2.74
C LEU A 137 -9.29 -4.27 -2.72
N VAL A 138 -8.52 -4.99 -1.91
CA VAL A 138 -7.07 -4.77 -1.78
C VAL A 138 -6.31 -5.98 -2.28
N GLU A 139 -5.27 -5.74 -3.07
CA GLU A 139 -4.22 -6.71 -3.33
C GLU A 139 -2.91 -6.20 -2.73
N ARG A 140 -2.28 -7.01 -1.87
CA ARG A 140 -0.97 -6.71 -1.28
C ARG A 140 0.12 -7.40 -2.08
N GLY A 141 1.16 -6.66 -2.48
CA GLY A 141 2.28 -7.22 -3.23
C GLY A 141 3.53 -6.36 -3.21
N SER A 142 4.64 -6.94 -3.64
CA SER A 142 5.89 -6.19 -3.84
C SER A 142 5.90 -5.42 -5.16
N PHE A 143 5.12 -5.89 -6.14
CA PHE A 143 4.98 -5.34 -7.49
C PHE A 143 6.32 -5.06 -8.19
N ARG A 144 7.32 -5.92 -7.96
CA ARG A 144 8.69 -5.78 -8.45
C ARG A 144 9.12 -6.89 -9.43
N PRO A 145 8.72 -6.83 -10.72
CA PRO A 145 7.63 -6.00 -11.26
C PRO A 145 6.27 -6.64 -10.96
N ILE A 146 5.18 -5.93 -11.27
CA ILE A 146 3.84 -6.52 -11.34
C ILE A 146 3.76 -7.58 -12.46
N THR A 147 3.12 -8.72 -12.17
CA THR A 147 3.13 -9.91 -13.04
C THR A 147 1.74 -10.22 -13.60
N ALA A 148 1.67 -11.08 -14.62
CA ALA A 148 0.40 -11.60 -15.12
C ALA A 148 -0.40 -12.33 -14.04
N THR A 149 0.26 -13.04 -13.13
CA THR A 149 -0.38 -13.69 -11.97
C THR A 149 -1.01 -12.69 -11.02
N THR A 150 -0.33 -11.58 -10.74
CA THR A 150 -0.84 -10.51 -9.87
C THR A 150 -2.16 -9.96 -10.45
N LEU A 151 -2.18 -9.72 -11.76
CA LEU A 151 -3.40 -9.27 -12.42
C LEU A 151 -4.51 -10.32 -12.42
N ASP A 152 -4.18 -11.60 -12.63
CA ASP A 152 -5.19 -12.66 -12.58
C ASP A 152 -5.77 -12.85 -11.16
N ILE A 153 -4.94 -12.72 -10.12
CA ILE A 153 -5.39 -12.66 -8.72
C ILE A 153 -6.42 -11.55 -8.55
N LEU A 154 -6.07 -10.33 -8.96
CA LEU A 154 -6.93 -9.16 -8.80
C LEU A 154 -8.23 -9.27 -9.60
N GLU A 155 -8.14 -9.64 -10.87
CA GLU A 155 -9.29 -9.72 -11.77
C GLU A 155 -10.28 -10.79 -11.31
N ARG A 156 -9.80 -11.99 -11.00
CA ARG A 156 -10.68 -13.10 -10.58
C ARG A 156 -11.25 -12.86 -9.19
N ALA A 157 -10.48 -12.25 -8.27
CA ALA A 157 -11.01 -11.79 -6.98
C ALA A 157 -12.08 -10.72 -7.16
N LEU A 158 -11.88 -9.75 -8.06
CA LEU A 158 -12.84 -8.68 -8.34
C LEU A 158 -14.14 -9.25 -8.91
N GLU A 159 -14.07 -10.22 -9.83
CA GLU A 159 -15.25 -10.89 -10.38
C GLU A 159 -16.10 -11.56 -9.29
N GLN A 160 -15.46 -12.22 -8.33
CA GLN A 160 -16.17 -12.81 -7.19
C GLN A 160 -16.67 -11.75 -6.21
N PHE A 161 -15.88 -10.71 -5.94
CA PHE A 161 -16.23 -9.62 -5.04
C PHE A 161 -17.46 -8.84 -5.51
N LEU A 162 -17.58 -8.58 -6.82
CA LEU A 162 -18.74 -7.90 -7.40
C LEU A 162 -20.04 -8.72 -7.32
N ARG A 163 -19.95 -10.04 -7.14
CA ARG A 163 -21.12 -10.92 -6.94
C ARG A 163 -21.62 -10.91 -5.50
N GLU A 164 -20.86 -10.34 -4.57
CA GLU A 164 -21.27 -10.29 -3.17
C GLU A 164 -22.51 -9.40 -3.01
N PRO A 165 -23.55 -9.85 -2.28
CA PRO A 165 -24.76 -9.06 -2.08
C PRO A 165 -24.51 -7.67 -1.48
N GLN A 166 -23.44 -7.51 -0.71
CA GLN A 166 -23.05 -6.26 -0.05
C GLN A 166 -22.30 -5.28 -0.97
N VAL A 167 -21.87 -5.72 -2.16
CA VAL A 167 -21.16 -4.92 -3.17
C VAL A 167 -22.04 -4.68 -4.40
N ASN A 168 -23.11 -5.45 -4.56
CA ASN A 168 -23.97 -5.41 -5.74
C ASN A 168 -24.44 -3.99 -6.10
N GLY A 169 -24.13 -3.56 -7.33
CA GLY A 169 -24.48 -2.23 -7.84
C GLY A 169 -23.58 -1.09 -7.36
N GLU A 170 -22.54 -1.37 -6.57
CA GLU A 170 -21.54 -0.39 -6.15
C GLU A 170 -20.21 -0.64 -6.88
N GLU A 171 -19.55 0.43 -7.30
CA GLU A 171 -18.20 0.34 -7.86
C GLU A 171 -17.17 0.31 -6.71
N PRO A 172 -16.40 -0.78 -6.56
CA PRO A 172 -15.44 -0.89 -5.48
C PRO A 172 -14.18 -0.07 -5.78
N VAL A 173 -13.56 0.47 -4.73
CA VAL A 173 -12.20 1.00 -4.82
C VAL A 173 -11.22 -0.15 -4.84
N ILE A 174 -10.37 -0.19 -5.88
CA ILE A 174 -9.29 -1.16 -5.99
C ILE A 174 -8.00 -0.52 -5.48
N LEU A 175 -7.36 -1.14 -4.48
CA LEU A 175 -6.12 -0.66 -3.89
C LEU A 175 -5.00 -1.69 -4.08
N MET A 176 -3.85 -1.21 -4.51
CA MET A 176 -2.61 -1.99 -4.55
C MET A 176 -1.76 -1.59 -3.34
N GLU A 177 -1.63 -2.48 -2.36
CA GLU A 177 -0.86 -2.21 -1.14
C GLU A 177 0.59 -2.70 -1.28
N MET A 178 1.54 -1.78 -1.09
CA MET A 178 2.94 -2.09 -0.83
C MET A 178 3.26 -1.88 0.64
N THR A 179 3.81 -2.89 1.30
CA THR A 179 4.29 -2.72 2.68
C THR A 179 5.67 -2.08 2.70
N LEU A 180 5.96 -1.32 3.75
CA LEU A 180 7.25 -0.67 3.93
C LEU A 180 8.38 -1.71 3.97
N HIS A 181 8.14 -2.85 4.61
CA HIS A 181 9.07 -3.98 4.59
C HIS A 181 9.44 -4.39 3.16
N SER A 182 8.46 -4.56 2.26
CA SER A 182 8.71 -4.93 0.86
C SER A 182 9.41 -3.83 0.04
N VAL A 183 9.20 -2.57 0.42
CA VAL A 183 9.86 -1.43 -0.23
C VAL A 183 11.32 -1.30 0.22
N LEU A 184 11.61 -1.58 1.49
CA LEU A 184 12.92 -1.41 2.12
C LEU A 184 13.85 -2.64 2.03
N GLU A 185 13.39 -3.77 1.50
CA GLU A 185 14.18 -5.01 1.35
C GLU A 185 15.52 -4.81 0.60
N ASP A 186 15.65 -3.79 -0.26
CA ASP A 186 16.88 -3.46 -0.99
C ASP A 186 17.30 -2.00 -0.75
N ALA A 187 18.09 -1.78 0.31
CA ALA A 187 18.50 -0.45 0.79
C ALA A 187 19.37 0.34 -0.21
N THR A 188 19.95 -0.31 -1.23
CA THR A 188 20.89 0.34 -2.16
C THR A 188 20.20 1.11 -3.30
N GLN A 189 18.92 0.81 -3.56
CA GLN A 189 18.15 1.40 -4.67
C GLN A 189 16.72 1.80 -4.26
N GLY A 190 16.41 1.79 -2.96
CA GLY A 190 15.05 1.80 -2.42
C GLY A 190 14.12 2.89 -2.97
N HIS A 191 14.59 4.15 -3.10
CA HIS A 191 13.75 5.25 -3.58
C HIS A 191 13.41 5.14 -5.07
N LYS A 192 14.39 4.85 -5.93
CA LYS A 192 14.14 4.68 -7.38
C LYS A 192 13.28 3.44 -7.61
N ASP A 193 13.63 2.33 -6.97
CA ASP A 193 12.92 1.07 -7.11
C ASP A 193 11.46 1.20 -6.65
N PHE A 194 11.21 1.94 -5.56
CA PHE A 194 9.87 2.33 -5.14
C PHE A 194 9.12 3.13 -6.21
N LEU A 195 9.72 4.20 -6.75
CA LEU A 195 9.07 5.04 -7.76
C LEU A 195 8.78 4.25 -9.04
N ASP A 196 9.71 3.39 -9.48
CA ASP A 196 9.51 2.47 -10.62
C ASP A 196 8.26 1.60 -10.42
N ARG A 197 8.10 0.99 -9.23
CA ARG A 197 6.91 0.18 -8.89
C ARG A 197 5.63 1.01 -8.91
N VAL A 198 5.65 2.23 -8.37
CA VAL A 198 4.49 3.13 -8.41
C VAL A 198 4.14 3.51 -9.85
N ASP A 199 5.13 3.79 -10.70
CA ASP A 199 4.91 4.11 -12.11
C ASP A 199 4.33 2.94 -12.91
N LEU A 200 4.74 1.71 -12.61
CA LEU A 200 4.11 0.50 -13.17
C LEU A 200 2.62 0.41 -12.78
N LEU A 201 2.28 0.63 -11.51
CA LEU A 201 0.89 0.56 -11.03
C LEU A 201 0.02 1.69 -11.60
N ARG A 202 0.56 2.91 -11.69
CA ARG A 202 -0.11 4.05 -12.35
C ARG A 202 -0.37 3.78 -13.82
N ALA A 203 0.59 3.18 -14.52
CA ALA A 203 0.39 2.77 -15.90
C ALA A 203 -0.71 1.71 -16.06
N LEU A 204 -1.10 1.01 -15.00
CA LEU A 204 -2.25 0.10 -15.02
C LEU A 204 -3.53 0.74 -14.47
N GLY A 205 -3.53 2.05 -14.22
CA GLY A 205 -4.68 2.77 -13.70
C GLY A 205 -5.01 2.42 -12.25
N ARG A 206 -4.01 2.05 -11.44
CA ARG A 206 -4.23 1.54 -10.07
C ARG A 206 -3.94 2.59 -9.00
N THR A 207 -4.81 2.67 -8.01
CA THR A 207 -4.59 3.43 -6.77
C THR A 207 -3.65 2.64 -5.88
N VAL A 208 -2.66 3.32 -5.29
CA VAL A 208 -1.58 2.70 -4.50
C VAL A 208 -1.70 3.13 -3.04
N VAL A 209 -1.49 2.17 -2.14
CA VAL A 209 -1.30 2.42 -0.71
C VAL A 209 0.08 1.93 -0.30
N ILE A 210 0.82 2.75 0.43
CA ILE A 210 2.03 2.33 1.13
C ILE A 210 1.69 2.24 2.60
N SER A 211 2.07 1.16 3.26
CA SER A 211 1.74 0.96 4.68
C SER A 211 2.89 0.37 5.48
N ASP A 212 2.90 0.61 6.79
CA ASP A 212 3.71 -0.13 7.74
C ASP A 212 2.95 -1.34 8.34
N PHE A 213 1.95 -1.87 7.59
CA PHE A 213 1.08 -2.93 8.09
C PHE A 213 1.68 -4.32 7.86
N GLY A 214 2.51 -4.78 8.81
CA GLY A 214 3.01 -6.15 8.79
C GLY A 214 1.91 -7.22 8.78
N ARG A 215 0.79 -6.98 9.48
CA ARG A 215 -0.32 -7.94 9.63
C ARG A 215 -1.60 -7.44 8.97
N TYR A 216 -2.31 -8.31 8.26
CA TYR A 216 -3.53 -7.95 7.51
C TYR A 216 -4.64 -7.35 8.38
N TYR A 217 -4.76 -7.73 9.65
CA TYR A 217 -5.77 -7.14 10.52
C TYR A 217 -5.51 -5.63 10.76
N ARG A 218 -4.26 -5.16 10.69
CA ARG A 218 -3.93 -3.72 10.79
C ARG A 218 -4.41 -2.95 9.56
N LEU A 219 -4.30 -3.56 8.38
CA LEU A 219 -4.88 -3.01 7.14
C LEU A 219 -6.41 -2.89 7.27
N VAL A 220 -7.09 -3.93 7.72
CA VAL A 220 -8.56 -3.90 7.94
C VAL A 220 -8.94 -2.84 8.97
N GLU A 221 -8.23 -2.78 10.10
CA GLU A 221 -8.43 -1.73 11.11
C GLU A 221 -8.27 -0.32 10.51
N TYR A 222 -7.28 -0.12 9.65
CA TYR A 222 -7.05 1.15 8.94
C TYR A 222 -8.18 1.49 7.96
N LEU A 223 -8.56 0.57 7.08
CA LEU A 223 -9.64 0.78 6.10
C LEU A 223 -10.98 1.04 6.79
N SER A 224 -11.23 0.34 7.90
CA SER A 224 -12.44 0.50 8.72
C SER A 224 -12.57 1.88 9.36
N ARG A 225 -11.49 2.69 9.42
CA ARG A 225 -11.56 4.10 9.84
C ARG A 225 -12.30 4.97 8.81
N TYR A 226 -12.39 4.53 7.55
CA TYR A 226 -12.87 5.34 6.43
C TYR A 226 -14.12 4.77 5.75
N THR A 227 -14.34 3.45 5.83
CA THR A 227 -15.53 2.80 5.28
C THR A 227 -16.04 1.68 6.18
N GLN A 228 -17.36 1.50 6.21
CA GLN A 228 -18.02 0.36 6.87
C GLN A 228 -18.61 -0.62 5.84
N LYS A 229 -18.35 -0.39 4.55
CA LYS A 229 -18.74 -1.28 3.45
C LYS A 229 -17.84 -2.51 3.41
N MET A 230 -18.20 -3.46 2.56
CA MET A 230 -17.46 -4.71 2.40
C MET A 230 -16.01 -4.47 1.99
N GLN A 231 -15.11 -5.25 2.59
CA GLN A 231 -13.66 -5.21 2.36
C GLN A 231 -13.21 -6.59 1.86
N GLY A 232 -12.71 -6.65 0.63
CA GLY A 232 -12.07 -7.83 0.05
C GLY A 232 -10.56 -7.71 0.13
N ILE A 233 -9.87 -8.82 0.46
CA ILE A 233 -8.42 -8.90 0.34
C ILE A 233 -8.08 -10.08 -0.58
N ALA A 234 -7.49 -9.77 -1.73
CA ALA A 234 -6.99 -10.76 -2.68
C ALA A 234 -5.54 -11.13 -2.33
N MET A 235 -5.25 -12.43 -2.26
CA MET A 235 -3.94 -12.95 -1.88
C MET A 235 -3.72 -14.37 -2.38
N GLY A 236 -2.48 -14.86 -2.33
CA GLY A 236 -2.18 -16.27 -2.58
C GLY A 236 -2.21 -17.13 -1.31
N VAL A 237 -2.29 -18.46 -1.50
CA VAL A 237 -2.13 -19.44 -0.41
C VAL A 237 -0.88 -19.20 0.47
N PRO A 238 0.30 -18.80 -0.03
CA PRO A 238 1.45 -18.50 0.84
C PRO A 238 1.17 -17.41 1.88
N SER A 239 0.46 -16.35 1.51
CA SER A 239 0.06 -15.29 2.45
C SER A 239 -0.97 -15.80 3.46
N LEU A 240 -1.91 -16.64 3.01
CA LEU A 240 -2.88 -17.26 3.90
C LEU A 240 -2.21 -18.16 4.94
N ARG A 241 -1.22 -18.96 4.54
CA ARG A 241 -0.40 -19.75 5.49
C ARG A 241 0.24 -18.85 6.54
N GLY A 242 0.79 -17.71 6.14
CA GLY A 242 1.34 -16.71 7.06
C GLY A 242 0.31 -16.15 8.04
N ILE A 243 -0.94 -15.96 7.62
CA ILE A 243 -2.03 -15.52 8.53
C ILE A 243 -2.28 -16.53 9.65
N PHE A 244 -2.15 -17.84 9.39
CA PHE A 244 -2.37 -18.91 10.36
C PHE A 244 -1.09 -19.35 11.10
N ASP A 245 0.02 -18.66 10.90
CA ASP A 245 1.26 -18.92 11.64
C ASP A 245 1.26 -18.14 12.96
N GLU A 246 1.06 -18.86 14.06
CA GLU A 246 0.90 -18.30 15.41
C GLU A 246 2.10 -17.47 15.87
N LYS A 247 3.30 -17.70 15.32
CA LYS A 247 4.51 -16.97 15.72
C LYS A 247 4.40 -15.46 15.46
N PHE A 248 3.56 -15.04 14.51
CA PHE A 248 3.35 -13.62 14.17
C PHE A 248 2.39 -12.90 15.12
N TYR A 249 1.85 -13.59 16.14
CA TYR A 249 0.87 -13.04 17.08
C TYR A 249 1.27 -13.20 18.54
N ALA A 250 2.53 -13.56 18.82
CA ALA A 250 3.02 -13.74 20.20
C ALA A 250 2.97 -12.45 21.05
N ASP A 251 2.89 -11.29 20.40
CA ASP A 251 2.75 -9.98 21.04
C ASP A 251 1.29 -9.61 21.37
N LEU A 252 0.31 -10.38 20.89
CA LEU A 252 -1.11 -10.16 21.20
C LEU A 252 -1.55 -11.00 22.41
N PRO A 253 -2.25 -10.42 23.41
CA PRO A 253 -2.75 -11.17 24.56
C PRO A 253 -3.59 -12.41 24.21
N GLY A 254 -4.41 -12.32 23.15
CA GLY A 254 -5.22 -13.42 22.63
C GLY A 254 -4.60 -14.15 21.43
N GLY A 255 -3.33 -13.90 21.12
CA GLY A 255 -2.59 -14.59 20.07
C GLY A 255 -3.25 -14.53 18.69
N LEU A 256 -3.15 -15.63 17.93
CA LEU A 256 -3.74 -15.76 16.59
C LEU A 256 -5.26 -15.51 16.60
N LEU A 257 -5.97 -15.96 17.64
CA LEU A 257 -7.43 -15.82 17.71
C LEU A 257 -7.84 -14.35 17.80
N GLU A 258 -7.11 -13.54 18.57
CA GLU A 258 -7.29 -12.09 18.59
C GLU A 258 -7.00 -11.47 17.23
N GLY A 259 -5.91 -11.89 16.57
CA GLY A 259 -5.55 -11.43 15.22
C GLY A 259 -6.65 -11.72 14.18
N LEU A 260 -7.19 -12.94 14.17
CA LEU A 260 -8.28 -13.35 13.27
C LEU A 260 -9.58 -12.62 13.61
N GLY A 261 -9.90 -12.45 14.89
CA GLY A 261 -11.08 -11.69 15.33
C GLY A 261 -11.03 -10.23 14.89
N ARG A 262 -9.85 -9.61 14.88
CA ARG A 262 -9.63 -8.27 14.32
C ARG A 262 -9.71 -8.26 12.79
N LEU A 263 -9.15 -9.27 12.12
CA LEU A 263 -9.13 -9.38 10.65
C LEU A 263 -10.54 -9.52 10.06
N PHE A 264 -11.36 -10.38 10.66
CA PHE A 264 -12.73 -10.67 10.22
C PHE A 264 -13.77 -9.83 10.95
N LYS A 265 -13.35 -8.73 11.59
CA LYS A 265 -14.27 -7.77 12.18
C LYS A 265 -15.06 -7.06 11.08
N GLY A 266 -16.38 -7.23 11.09
CA GLY A 266 -17.27 -6.61 10.11
C GLY A 266 -17.34 -7.39 8.80
N ALA A 267 -17.50 -6.69 7.69
CA ALA A 267 -17.72 -7.27 6.38
C ALA A 267 -16.40 -7.52 5.61
N THR A 268 -15.50 -8.34 6.19
CA THR A 268 -14.20 -8.67 5.55
C THR A 268 -14.20 -10.08 4.99
N LYS A 269 -13.66 -10.23 3.77
CA LYS A 269 -13.49 -11.52 3.10
C LYS A 269 -12.12 -11.65 2.43
N LEU A 270 -11.48 -12.80 2.56
CA LEU A 270 -10.25 -13.15 1.85
C LEU A 270 -10.58 -13.94 0.58
N TYR A 271 -9.99 -13.52 -0.54
CA TYR A 271 -10.02 -14.22 -1.82
C TYR A 271 -8.65 -14.82 -2.07
N VAL A 272 -8.58 -16.15 -2.11
CA VAL A 272 -7.33 -16.90 -2.02
C VAL A 272 -7.03 -17.57 -3.35
N TYR A 273 -6.01 -17.06 -4.01
CA TYR A 273 -5.49 -17.60 -5.25
C TYR A 273 -4.73 -18.90 -5.01
N PRO A 274 -4.96 -19.93 -5.85
CA PRO A 274 -4.26 -21.21 -5.71
C PRO A 274 -2.75 -21.09 -5.84
N PHE A 275 -2.04 -22.07 -5.31
CA PHE A 275 -0.60 -22.10 -5.32
C PHE A 275 -0.11 -23.47 -5.77
N ARG A 276 0.88 -23.46 -6.67
CA ARG A 276 1.67 -24.63 -7.03
C ARG A 276 3.07 -24.44 -6.49
N ASP A 277 3.58 -25.45 -5.79
CA ASP A 277 4.95 -25.43 -5.30
C ASP A 277 5.94 -25.45 -6.48
N PRO A 278 6.81 -24.44 -6.62
CA PRO A 278 7.83 -24.42 -7.67
C PRO A 278 8.74 -25.65 -7.64
N ALA A 279 9.04 -26.18 -6.45
CA ALA A 279 9.94 -27.31 -6.27
C ALA A 279 9.34 -28.64 -6.76
N ALA A 280 8.01 -28.75 -6.76
CA ALA A 280 7.30 -29.95 -7.22
C ALA A 280 7.14 -30.02 -8.75
N GLY A 281 7.55 -28.96 -9.47
CA GLY A 281 7.44 -28.87 -10.92
C GLY A 281 6.00 -28.80 -11.45
N PRO A 282 5.79 -28.92 -12.77
CA PRO A 282 4.47 -28.78 -13.40
C PRO A 282 3.45 -29.85 -12.98
N SER A 283 3.92 -31.02 -12.56
CA SER A 283 3.11 -32.13 -12.03
C SER A 283 2.76 -31.98 -10.55
N GLY A 284 3.27 -30.93 -9.88
CA GLY A 284 2.98 -30.64 -8.49
C GLY A 284 1.50 -30.36 -8.24
N GLY A 285 0.99 -30.87 -7.12
CA GLY A 285 -0.37 -30.61 -6.68
C GLY A 285 -0.66 -29.12 -6.52
N ILE A 286 -1.88 -28.72 -6.85
CA ILE A 286 -2.37 -27.36 -6.64
C ILE A 286 -3.03 -27.31 -5.27
N VAL A 287 -2.58 -26.38 -4.44
CA VAL A 287 -3.21 -26.08 -3.15
C VAL A 287 -4.15 -24.90 -3.34
N THR A 288 -5.41 -25.05 -2.92
CA THR A 288 -6.42 -23.99 -2.88
C THR A 288 -6.70 -23.62 -1.42
N ALA A 289 -7.62 -22.69 -1.17
CA ALA A 289 -8.11 -22.50 0.19
C ALA A 289 -8.78 -23.77 0.73
N ASP A 290 -9.56 -24.48 -0.09
CA ASP A 290 -10.29 -25.67 0.35
C ASP A 290 -9.37 -26.84 0.71
N SER A 291 -8.19 -26.93 0.09
CA SER A 291 -7.22 -28.00 0.32
C SER A 291 -6.02 -27.60 1.19
N LEU A 292 -6.00 -26.35 1.70
CA LEU A 292 -4.91 -25.90 2.56
C LEU A 292 -4.94 -26.63 3.90
N GLU A 293 -3.85 -27.33 4.21
CA GLU A 293 -3.62 -27.89 5.54
C GLU A 293 -3.01 -26.84 6.48
N VAL A 294 -3.71 -26.58 7.59
CA VAL A 294 -3.22 -25.78 8.72
C VAL A 294 -2.81 -26.69 9.88
N ALA A 295 -2.17 -26.14 10.91
CA ALA A 295 -1.80 -26.90 12.10
C ALA A 295 -3.02 -27.64 12.70
N PRO A 296 -2.86 -28.88 13.22
CA PRO A 296 -3.99 -29.74 13.60
C PRO A 296 -4.99 -29.11 14.57
N HIS A 297 -4.52 -28.26 15.50
CA HIS A 297 -5.36 -27.54 16.47
C HIS A 297 -6.10 -26.34 15.87
N LEU A 298 -5.66 -25.80 14.73
CA LEU A 298 -6.30 -24.70 14.01
C LEU A 298 -7.32 -25.17 12.97
N ARG A 299 -7.38 -26.47 12.67
CA ARG A 299 -8.24 -27.06 11.62
C ARG A 299 -9.71 -26.67 11.73
N HIS A 300 -10.28 -26.70 12.94
CA HIS A 300 -11.68 -26.35 13.15
C HIS A 300 -11.93 -24.84 13.02
N LEU A 301 -10.96 -24.02 13.41
CA LEU A 301 -11.02 -22.57 13.23
C LEU A 301 -10.95 -22.21 11.74
N TYR A 302 -10.06 -22.85 10.97
CA TYR A 302 -9.99 -22.67 9.53
C TYR A 302 -11.27 -23.12 8.82
N ALA A 303 -11.78 -24.31 9.17
CA ALA A 303 -13.04 -24.82 8.63
C ALA A 303 -14.22 -23.88 8.92
N HIS A 304 -14.28 -23.29 10.13
CA HIS A 304 -15.28 -22.29 10.47
C HIS A 304 -15.21 -21.06 9.55
N LEU A 305 -14.01 -20.54 9.29
CA LEU A 305 -13.82 -19.37 8.42
C LEU A 305 -14.18 -19.66 6.95
N LEU A 306 -13.89 -20.87 6.46
CA LEU A 306 -14.33 -21.31 5.13
C LEU A 306 -15.86 -21.46 5.06
N GLN A 307 -16.47 -22.19 6.00
CA GLN A 307 -17.91 -22.47 6.01
C GLN A 307 -18.77 -21.22 6.15
N ASN A 308 -18.25 -20.18 6.83
CA ASN A 308 -18.93 -18.89 6.98
C ASN A 308 -18.55 -17.90 5.88
N ASN A 309 -17.90 -18.34 4.80
CA ASN A 309 -17.52 -17.52 3.65
C ASN A 309 -16.59 -16.33 3.98
N HIS A 310 -15.86 -16.38 5.09
CA HIS A 310 -14.82 -15.39 5.40
C HIS A 310 -13.57 -15.60 4.54
N ILE A 311 -13.34 -16.83 4.09
CA ILE A 311 -12.26 -17.21 3.19
C ILE A 311 -12.91 -17.92 2.00
N ALA A 312 -12.58 -17.52 0.78
CA ALA A 312 -13.02 -18.17 -0.44
C ALA A 312 -11.82 -18.44 -1.36
N ALA A 313 -11.80 -19.62 -1.99
CA ALA A 313 -10.88 -19.87 -3.08
C ALA A 313 -11.24 -18.97 -4.28
N ILE A 314 -10.22 -18.51 -5.00
CA ILE A 314 -10.41 -17.86 -6.29
C ILE A 314 -10.64 -18.93 -7.36
N GLU A 315 -11.71 -18.75 -8.11
CA GLU A 315 -12.14 -19.59 -9.21
C GLU A 315 -11.74 -18.98 -10.57
N ASN A 316 -11.84 -19.77 -11.64
CA ASN A 316 -11.58 -19.34 -13.02
C ASN A 316 -10.18 -18.75 -13.28
N TYR A 317 -9.23 -19.03 -12.39
CA TYR A 317 -7.83 -18.63 -12.55
C TYR A 317 -7.16 -19.34 -13.73
N ARG A 318 -6.04 -18.77 -14.19
CA ARG A 318 -5.20 -19.33 -15.26
C ARG A 318 -4.10 -20.23 -14.69
N PRO A 319 -4.16 -21.57 -14.89
CA PRO A 319 -3.16 -22.48 -14.35
C PRO A 319 -1.74 -22.22 -14.85
N GLU A 320 -1.59 -21.64 -16.05
CA GLU A 320 -0.30 -21.22 -16.62
C GLU A 320 0.40 -20.13 -15.79
N TYR A 321 -0.34 -19.32 -15.04
CA TYR A 321 0.19 -18.23 -14.23
C TYR A 321 0.65 -18.70 -12.84
N LEU A 322 0.30 -19.92 -12.41
CA LEU A 322 0.72 -20.47 -11.11
C LEU A 322 2.24 -20.65 -10.98
N SER A 323 2.97 -20.63 -12.10
CA SER A 323 4.42 -20.77 -12.14
C SER A 323 5.16 -19.44 -12.25
N LEU A 324 4.46 -18.30 -12.30
CA LEU A 324 5.08 -16.99 -12.48
C LEU A 324 5.23 -16.29 -11.11
N PHE A 325 6.47 -16.20 -10.65
CA PHE A 325 6.81 -15.60 -9.36
C PHE A 325 7.63 -14.32 -9.57
N PRO A 326 7.36 -13.23 -8.83
CA PRO A 326 8.10 -11.98 -8.98
C PRO A 326 9.64 -12.12 -8.89
N PRO A 327 10.21 -12.89 -7.93
CA PRO A 327 11.67 -13.06 -7.86
C PRO A 327 12.28 -13.71 -9.12
N LEU A 328 11.57 -14.66 -9.72
CA LEU A 328 12.01 -15.32 -10.96
C LEU A 328 12.01 -14.33 -12.13
N ILE A 329 10.94 -13.55 -12.27
CA ILE A 329 10.80 -12.55 -13.33
C ILE A 329 11.86 -11.46 -13.17
N LEU A 330 12.09 -10.98 -11.95
CA LEU A 330 13.15 -10.02 -11.65
C LEU A 330 14.54 -10.54 -12.06
N SER A 331 14.84 -11.81 -11.75
CA SER A 331 16.09 -12.45 -12.16
C SER A 331 16.25 -12.50 -13.68
N LYS A 332 15.17 -12.80 -14.42
CA LYS A 332 15.18 -12.77 -15.89
C LYS A 332 15.44 -11.37 -16.45
N ILE A 333 14.82 -10.33 -15.87
CA ILE A 333 15.06 -8.92 -16.25
C ILE A 333 16.53 -8.56 -16.08
N GLN A 334 17.11 -8.89 -14.93
CA GLN A 334 18.49 -8.54 -14.57
C GLN A 334 19.55 -9.31 -15.38
N SER A 335 19.21 -10.53 -15.82
CA SER A 335 20.08 -11.37 -16.66
C SER A 335 19.94 -11.10 -18.16
N GLY A 336 18.95 -10.30 -18.58
CA GLY A 336 18.67 -10.02 -19.98
C GLY A 336 17.95 -11.16 -20.72
N ASP A 337 17.30 -12.06 -20.00
CA ASP A 337 16.44 -13.10 -20.58
C ASP A 337 15.09 -12.51 -21.02
N GLU A 338 14.90 -12.27 -22.32
CA GLU A 338 13.67 -11.71 -22.91
C GLU A 338 12.41 -12.57 -22.66
N SER A 339 12.54 -13.78 -22.12
CA SER A 339 11.39 -14.63 -21.77
C SER A 339 10.51 -14.06 -20.65
N TRP A 340 10.93 -13.01 -19.94
CA TRP A 340 10.07 -12.31 -18.96
C TRP A 340 8.95 -11.48 -19.61
N GLU A 341 9.11 -11.10 -20.88
CA GLU A 341 8.17 -10.18 -21.56
C GLU A 341 6.77 -10.77 -21.74
N ARG A 342 6.67 -12.11 -21.79
CA ARG A 342 5.39 -12.85 -21.83
C ARG A 342 4.78 -13.06 -20.44
N ASP A 343 5.53 -12.83 -19.37
CA ASP A 343 5.13 -13.09 -17.98
C ASP A 343 4.52 -11.85 -17.31
N VAL A 344 4.50 -10.70 -18.02
CA VAL A 344 3.96 -9.41 -17.57
C VAL A 344 3.13 -8.75 -18.69
N PRO A 345 2.29 -7.75 -18.39
CA PRO A 345 1.54 -7.04 -19.42
C PRO A 345 2.44 -6.31 -20.43
N PRO A 346 2.04 -6.19 -21.71
CA PRO A 346 2.83 -5.50 -22.73
C PRO A 346 3.23 -4.06 -22.34
N ARG A 347 2.31 -3.31 -21.73
CA ARG A 347 2.59 -1.94 -21.24
C ARG A 347 3.70 -1.90 -20.18
N ILE A 348 3.83 -2.95 -19.37
CA ILE A 348 4.89 -3.06 -18.36
C ILE A 348 6.23 -3.36 -19.03
N VAL A 349 6.24 -4.18 -20.09
CA VAL A 349 7.45 -4.43 -20.89
C VAL A 349 8.02 -3.13 -21.44
N GLU A 350 7.17 -2.32 -22.07
CA GLU A 350 7.56 -1.03 -22.65
C GLU A 350 8.18 -0.10 -21.60
N LEU A 351 7.56 0.02 -20.42
CA LEU A 351 8.04 0.88 -19.34
C LEU A 351 9.36 0.41 -18.75
N VAL A 352 9.48 -0.88 -18.45
CA VAL A 352 10.70 -1.46 -17.88
C VAL A 352 11.90 -1.22 -18.81
N LYS A 353 11.71 -1.42 -20.12
CA LYS A 353 12.76 -1.18 -21.13
C LYS A 353 13.08 0.30 -21.28
N ARG A 354 12.06 1.16 -21.42
CA ARG A 354 12.23 2.60 -21.67
C ARG A 354 12.92 3.32 -20.50
N GLU A 355 12.50 3.03 -19.28
CA GLU A 355 13.00 3.69 -18.06
C GLU A 355 14.15 2.90 -17.38
N ARG A 356 14.60 1.80 -18.00
CA ARG A 356 15.66 0.91 -17.49
C ARG A 356 15.40 0.47 -16.04
N MET A 357 14.17 0.07 -15.75
CA MET A 357 13.73 -0.30 -14.41
C MET A 357 14.32 -1.64 -13.97
N PHE A 358 14.41 -1.87 -12.66
CA PHE A 358 14.80 -3.15 -12.04
C PHE A 358 16.14 -3.73 -12.53
N GLY A 359 17.06 -2.87 -12.98
CA GLY A 359 18.36 -3.29 -13.48
C GLY A 359 18.33 -3.85 -14.90
N TRP A 360 17.25 -3.64 -15.67
CA TRP A 360 17.21 -3.99 -17.08
C TRP A 360 18.34 -3.31 -17.86
N ARG A 361 18.99 -4.07 -18.74
CA ARG A 361 20.06 -3.59 -19.62
C ARG A 361 19.77 -4.04 -21.05
N GLU A 362 19.99 -3.12 -21.98
CA GLU A 362 19.96 -3.44 -23.39
C GLU A 362 21.10 -4.41 -23.71
N LYS A 363 20.80 -5.51 -24.41
CA LYS A 363 21.86 -6.39 -24.91
C LYS A 363 22.73 -5.60 -25.89
N PRO A 364 24.07 -5.64 -25.78
CA PRO A 364 24.92 -5.06 -26.79
C PRO A 364 24.54 -5.65 -28.15
N ALA A 365 24.29 -4.80 -29.15
CA ALA A 365 24.12 -5.26 -30.52
C ALA A 365 25.34 -6.12 -30.87
N ALA A 366 25.10 -7.35 -31.35
CA ALA A 366 26.18 -8.21 -31.81
C ALA A 366 26.94 -7.43 -32.89
N VAL A 367 28.18 -7.04 -32.58
CA VAL A 367 29.06 -6.41 -33.55
C VAL A 367 29.29 -7.48 -34.62
N SER A 368 28.67 -7.31 -35.79
CA SER A 368 28.95 -8.15 -36.95
C SER A 368 30.42 -8.02 -37.28
N ALA A 369 31.16 -9.13 -37.15
CA ALA A 369 32.58 -9.22 -37.45
C ALA A 369 32.88 -8.99 -38.94
#